data_AF-A0A1G1XKI8-F1
#
_entry.id   AF-A0A1G1XKI8-F1
#
_cell.length_a   1.000
_cell.length_b   1.000
_cell.length_c   1.000
_cell.angle_alpha   90.00
_cell.angle_beta   90.00
_cell.angle_gamma   90.00
#
_symmetry.space_group_name_H-M   'P 1'
#
loop_
_entity.id
_entity.type
_entity.pdbx_description
1 polymer ?
#
loop_
_entity_poly.entity_id
_entity_poly.type
_entity_poly.pdbx_seq_one_letter_code
_entity_poly.pdbx_strand_id
1 'polypeptide(L)'
;MNIPEIFKYGTIISAPLFLGVSLLLIKRLPDFSFSKHTISKSVLFIDNRFLKTIFRLNFVIKALLDFGFVLYLANKLEITNNFIVLPLFLTPVFFISLSYFIEGKYNFWHRTLAYCSGASWIVGQVLLAFFTKNIIFIIFTIIISAAVSALTLLSILKRKVNIVVQLAYSILLYLWLLVFVFKFL
;
A
#
# COMPACT_ATOMS: atom_id res chain seq x y z
N MET A 1 -6.53 7.89 24.50
CA MET A 1 -6.78 9.02 23.58
C MET A 1 -7.89 8.58 22.65
N ASN A 2 -9.05 9.25 22.59
CA ASN A 2 -10.13 8.82 21.70
C ASN A 2 -9.78 9.20 20.25
N ILE A 3 -9.54 8.20 19.41
CA ILE A 3 -9.29 8.40 17.98
C ILE A 3 -10.64 8.42 17.24
N PRO A 4 -10.94 9.46 16.43
CA PRO A 4 -12.19 9.55 15.69
C PRO A 4 -12.46 8.35 14.78
N GLU A 5 -13.71 7.91 14.68
CA GLU A 5 -14.11 6.76 13.84
C GLU A 5 -13.82 6.94 12.35
N ILE A 6 -13.73 8.19 11.85
CA ILE A 6 -13.40 8.46 10.45
C ILE A 6 -12.07 7.82 10.02
N PHE A 7 -11.12 7.66 10.96
CA PHE A 7 -9.82 7.04 10.68
C PHE A 7 -9.92 5.54 10.37
N LYS A 8 -11.00 4.87 10.77
CA LYS A 8 -11.34 3.49 10.37
C LYS A 8 -11.35 3.31 8.85
N TYR A 9 -11.75 4.35 8.12
CA TYR A 9 -11.88 4.32 6.66
C TYR A 9 -10.64 4.86 5.94
N GLY A 10 -9.60 5.29 6.67
CA GLY A 10 -8.42 5.94 6.12
C GLY A 10 -7.80 5.16 4.97
N THR A 11 -7.48 3.88 5.18
CA THR A 11 -6.87 3.03 4.13
C THR A 11 -7.86 2.68 3.01
N ILE A 12 -9.16 2.60 3.28
CA ILE A 12 -10.19 2.37 2.23
C ILE A 12 -10.25 3.56 1.29
N ILE A 13 -10.16 4.78 1.83
CA ILE A 13 -10.21 6.00 1.02
C ILE A 13 -8.86 6.23 0.31
N SER A 14 -7.75 5.95 1.01
CA SER A 14 -6.40 6.23 0.51
C SER A 14 -6.04 5.42 -0.74
N ALA A 15 -6.43 4.14 -0.80
CA ALA A 15 -6.11 3.24 -1.90
C ALA A 15 -6.70 3.68 -3.27
N PRO A 16 -8.02 3.90 -3.42
CA PRO A 16 -8.61 4.36 -4.68
C PRO A 16 -8.17 5.79 -5.02
N LEU A 17 -8.01 6.68 -4.03
CA LEU A 17 -7.51 8.03 -4.27
C LEU A 17 -6.09 8.00 -4.83
N PHE A 18 -5.20 7.21 -4.21
CA PHE A 18 -3.83 7.04 -4.68
C PHE A 18 -3.77 6.49 -6.11
N LEU A 19 -4.53 5.43 -6.39
CA LEU A 19 -4.58 4.82 -7.72
C LEU A 19 -5.17 5.78 -8.75
N GLY A 20 -6.29 6.45 -8.44
CA GLY A 20 -6.95 7.39 -9.34
C GLY A 20 -6.05 8.54 -9.74
N VAL A 21 -5.43 9.22 -8.77
CA VAL A 21 -4.49 10.31 -9.02
C VAL A 21 -3.27 9.82 -9.82
N SER A 22 -2.72 8.66 -9.46
CA SER A 22 -1.57 8.09 -10.17
C SER A 22 -1.91 7.78 -11.63
N LEU A 23 -3.04 7.12 -11.90
CA LEU A 23 -3.48 6.77 -13.25
C LEU A 23 -3.81 8.00 -14.09
N LEU A 24 -4.46 9.02 -13.51
CA LEU A 24 -4.74 10.28 -14.20
C LEU A 24 -3.46 11.00 -14.63
N LEU A 25 -2.43 11.01 -13.78
CA LEU A 25 -1.14 11.62 -14.09
C LEU A 25 -0.38 10.79 -15.13
N ILE A 26 -0.40 9.46 -15.02
CA ILE A 26 0.25 8.56 -15.98
C ILE A 26 -0.38 8.66 -17.37
N LYS A 27 -1.71 8.78 -17.47
CA LYS A 27 -2.42 8.90 -18.76
C LYS A 27 -1.98 10.11 -19.59
N ARG A 28 -1.40 11.13 -18.95
CA ARG A 28 -0.94 12.37 -19.61
C ARG A 28 0.48 12.27 -20.18
N LEU A 29 1.17 11.15 -19.98
CA LEU A 29 2.55 10.96 -20.42
C LEU A 29 2.60 10.39 -21.86
N PRO A 30 3.23 11.09 -22.82
CA PRO A 30 3.49 10.52 -24.14
C PRO A 30 4.44 9.32 -24.00
N ASP A 31 4.21 8.27 -24.80
CA ASP A 31 5.03 7.05 -24.89
C ASP A 31 5.15 6.19 -23.61
N PHE A 32 4.35 6.46 -22.58
CA PHE A 32 4.34 5.63 -21.38
C PHE A 32 3.63 4.29 -21.62
N SER A 33 4.38 3.18 -21.49
CA SER A 33 3.79 1.84 -21.55
C SER A 33 3.53 1.28 -20.15
N PHE A 34 2.26 1.03 -19.85
CA PHE A 34 1.81 0.35 -18.62
C PHE A 34 2.44 -1.03 -18.41
N SER A 35 2.95 -1.64 -19.49
CA SER A 35 3.61 -2.94 -19.46
C SER A 35 5.10 -2.88 -19.04
N LYS A 36 5.72 -1.69 -19.08
CA LYS A 36 7.18 -1.51 -18.91
C LYS A 36 7.59 -0.72 -17.66
N HIS A 37 6.66 0.02 -17.05
CA HIS A 37 6.97 0.97 -15.98
C HIS A 37 6.04 0.79 -14.79
N THR A 38 6.55 1.11 -13.61
CA THR A 38 5.79 1.17 -12.36
C THR A 38 5.11 2.53 -12.19
N ILE A 39 4.17 2.61 -11.25
CA ILE A 39 3.58 3.89 -10.84
C ILE A 39 4.67 4.89 -10.41
N SER A 40 5.59 4.52 -9.52
CA SER A 40 6.61 5.43 -8.98
C SER A 40 7.55 5.99 -10.06
N LYS A 41 7.94 5.17 -11.05
CA LYS A 41 8.81 5.60 -12.15
C LYS A 41 8.16 6.65 -13.04
N SER A 42 6.83 6.72 -13.09
CA SER A 42 6.10 7.69 -13.91
C SER A 42 6.47 9.16 -13.62
N VAL A 43 6.89 9.47 -12.39
CA VAL A 43 7.37 10.80 -11.99
C VAL A 43 8.54 11.32 -12.83
N LEU A 44 9.38 10.42 -13.34
CA LEU A 44 10.53 10.82 -14.15
C LEU A 44 10.13 11.35 -15.53
N PHE A 45 8.93 11.01 -16.00
CA PHE A 45 8.41 11.42 -17.30
C PHE A 45 7.52 12.67 -17.19
N ILE A 46 7.20 13.13 -15.97
CA ILE A 46 6.42 14.34 -15.75
C ILE A 46 7.34 15.56 -15.79
N ASP A 47 7.32 16.30 -16.89
CA ASP A 47 8.11 17.54 -17.05
C ASP A 47 7.61 18.68 -16.18
N ASN A 48 6.28 18.80 -16.02
CA ASN A 48 5.68 19.87 -15.27
C ASN A 48 5.95 19.73 -13.75
N ARG A 49 6.67 20.69 -13.17
CA ARG A 49 7.03 20.71 -11.74
C ARG A 49 5.82 20.64 -10.81
N PHE A 50 4.70 21.29 -11.14
CA PHE A 50 3.48 21.27 -10.34
C PHE A 50 2.85 19.87 -10.31
N LEU A 51 2.72 19.22 -11.47
CA LEU A 51 2.20 17.85 -11.56
C LEU A 51 3.11 16.85 -10.81
N LYS A 52 4.43 17.07 -10.86
CA LYS A 52 5.41 16.28 -10.11
C LYS A 52 5.24 16.41 -8.60
N THR A 53 4.96 17.62 -8.12
CA THR A 53 4.64 17.87 -6.70
C THR A 53 3.33 17.19 -6.30
N ILE A 54 2.27 17.31 -7.10
CA ILE A 54 1.01 16.60 -6.86
C ILE A 54 1.23 15.10 -6.75
N PHE A 55 2.03 14.53 -7.66
CA PHE A 55 2.33 13.11 -7.62
C PHE A 55 3.02 12.69 -6.32
N ARG A 56 4.00 13.47 -5.84
CA ARG A 56 4.69 13.19 -4.57
C ARG A 56 3.76 13.36 -3.37
N LEU A 57 2.94 14.41 -3.36
CA LEU A 57 1.93 14.63 -2.33
C LEU A 57 0.92 13.48 -2.26
N ASN A 58 0.60 12.85 -3.40
CA ASN A 58 -0.27 11.67 -3.43
C ASN A 58 0.29 10.50 -2.59
N PHE A 59 1.60 10.28 -2.60
CA PHE A 59 2.25 9.27 -1.74
C PHE A 59 2.15 9.65 -0.26
N VAL A 60 2.37 10.93 0.06
CA VAL A 60 2.33 11.45 1.43
C VAL A 60 0.91 11.36 2.00
N ILE A 61 -0.10 11.85 1.28
CA ILE A 61 -1.50 11.82 1.69
C ILE A 61 -1.94 10.37 1.92
N LYS A 62 -1.60 9.48 0.99
CA LYS A 62 -1.89 8.05 1.15
C LYS A 62 -1.29 7.51 2.45
N ALA A 63 0.00 7.72 2.67
CA ALA A 63 0.70 7.21 3.84
C ALA A 63 0.14 7.79 5.16
N LEU A 64 -0.26 9.07 5.18
CA LEU A 64 -0.87 9.68 6.35
C LEU A 64 -2.25 9.10 6.67
N LEU A 65 -3.08 8.85 5.65
CA LEU A 65 -4.37 8.19 5.82
C LEU A 65 -4.22 6.75 6.33
N ASP A 66 -3.23 6.02 5.82
CA ASP A 66 -2.91 4.69 6.31
C ASP A 66 -2.37 4.72 7.74
N PHE A 67 -1.53 5.69 8.06
CA PHE A 67 -1.02 5.88 9.42
C PHE A 67 -2.16 6.18 10.40
N GLY A 68 -3.11 7.03 10.01
CA GLY A 68 -4.32 7.29 10.79
C GLY A 68 -5.16 6.04 11.02
N PHE A 69 -5.31 5.19 10.01
CA PHE A 69 -5.96 3.88 10.16
C PHE A 69 -5.23 2.95 11.13
N VAL A 70 -3.89 2.89 11.06
CA VAL A 70 -3.08 2.09 11.99
C VAL A 70 -3.18 2.60 13.42
N LEU A 71 -3.20 3.92 13.63
CA LEU A 71 -3.45 4.51 14.93
C LEU A 71 -4.83 4.13 15.47
N TYR A 72 -5.88 4.24 14.63
CA TYR A 72 -7.23 3.80 14.99
C TYR A 72 -7.26 2.33 15.41
N LEU A 73 -6.61 1.45 14.66
CA LEU A 73 -6.50 0.04 14.97
C LEU A 73 -5.80 -0.21 16.31
N ALA A 74 -4.65 0.43 16.54
CA ALA A 74 -3.89 0.28 17.77
C ALA A 74 -4.73 0.70 19.00
N ASN A 75 -5.50 1.79 18.87
CA ASN A 75 -6.41 2.24 19.92
C ASN A 75 -7.61 1.31 20.11
N LYS A 76 -8.26 0.89 19.01
CA LYS A 76 -9.49 0.05 19.05
C LYS A 76 -9.22 -1.36 19.58
N LEU A 77 -8.06 -1.92 19.25
CA LEU A 77 -7.65 -3.25 19.68
C LEU A 77 -6.87 -3.22 21.01
N GLU A 78 -6.74 -2.04 21.64
CA GLU A 78 -6.01 -1.83 22.90
C GLU A 78 -4.57 -2.37 22.86
N ILE A 79 -3.91 -2.28 21.69
CA ILE A 79 -2.58 -2.84 21.50
C ILE A 79 -1.55 -1.81 21.96
N THR A 80 -1.28 -1.77 23.26
CA THR A 80 -0.20 -0.97 23.84
C THR A 80 1.14 -1.71 23.76
N ASN A 81 2.15 -1.10 23.13
CA ASN A 81 3.57 -1.53 23.13
C ASN A 81 3.86 -2.97 22.63
N ASN A 82 3.05 -3.51 21.74
CA ASN A 82 3.28 -4.86 21.24
C ASN A 82 4.04 -4.83 19.90
N PHE A 83 5.17 -5.53 19.82
CA PHE A 83 5.93 -5.70 18.56
C PHE A 83 5.08 -6.26 17.41
N ILE A 84 3.95 -6.88 17.76
CA ILE A 84 2.96 -7.45 16.84
C ILE A 84 2.34 -6.37 15.91
N VAL A 85 2.20 -5.11 16.34
CA VAL A 85 1.66 -4.04 15.46
C VAL A 85 2.74 -3.26 14.72
N LEU A 86 4.02 -3.47 15.06
CA LEU A 86 5.13 -2.78 14.40
C LEU A 86 5.10 -2.91 12.87
N PRO A 87 4.79 -4.08 12.26
CA PRO A 87 4.67 -4.19 10.81
C PRO A 87 3.63 -3.23 10.22
N LEU A 88 2.51 -3.00 10.91
CA LEU A 88 1.47 -2.07 10.47
C LEU A 88 1.97 -0.61 10.47
N PHE A 89 2.75 -0.23 11.48
CA PHE A 89 3.35 1.11 11.55
C PHE A 89 4.48 1.32 10.54
N LEU A 90 5.24 0.26 10.23
CA LEU A 90 6.33 0.33 9.26
C LEU A 90 5.83 0.51 7.82
N THR A 91 4.67 -0.05 7.46
CA THR A 91 4.11 0.10 6.11
C THR A 91 3.97 1.56 5.67
N PRO A 92 3.24 2.47 6.37
CA PRO A 92 3.12 3.86 5.95
C PRO A 92 4.46 4.61 5.97
N VAL A 93 5.39 4.26 6.88
CA VAL A 93 6.74 4.85 6.94
C VAL A 93 7.59 4.48 5.72
N PHE A 94 7.57 3.22 5.31
CA PHE A 94 8.24 2.80 4.09
C PHE A 94 7.56 3.40 2.85
N PHE A 95 6.23 3.47 2.84
CA PHE A 95 5.48 4.00 1.72
C PHE A 95 5.71 5.51 1.49
N ILE A 96 5.69 6.34 2.56
CA ILE A 96 5.97 7.77 2.43
C ILE A 96 7.38 8.02 1.89
N SER A 97 8.34 7.18 2.26
CA SER A 97 9.72 7.26 1.80
C SER A 97 9.84 7.06 0.28
N LEU A 98 8.92 6.32 -0.35
CA LEU A 98 8.86 6.16 -1.81
C LEU A 98 8.57 7.46 -2.55
N SER A 99 8.01 8.48 -1.89
CA SER A 99 7.82 9.82 -2.48
C SER A 99 9.16 10.51 -2.80
N TYR A 100 10.21 10.18 -2.05
CA TYR A 100 11.55 10.74 -2.19
C TYR A 100 12.49 9.78 -2.95
N PHE A 101 12.50 8.50 -2.58
CA PHE A 101 13.33 7.47 -3.20
C PHE A 101 12.66 6.88 -4.44
N ILE A 102 12.63 7.66 -5.52
CA ILE A 102 11.95 7.30 -6.77
C ILE A 102 12.76 6.25 -7.55
N GLU A 103 12.06 5.33 -8.21
CA GLU A 103 12.67 4.33 -9.11
C GLU A 103 13.47 5.01 -10.23
N GLY A 104 14.65 4.49 -10.56
CA GLY A 104 15.60 5.11 -11.48
C GLY A 104 16.78 5.69 -10.71
N LYS A 105 16.67 6.95 -10.24
CA LYS A 105 17.75 7.63 -9.50
C LYS A 105 18.18 6.85 -8.24
N TYR A 106 17.22 6.27 -7.52
CA TYR A 106 17.47 5.52 -6.28
C TYR A 106 16.97 4.08 -6.40
N ASN A 107 17.23 3.40 -7.52
CA ASN A 107 16.65 2.10 -7.85
C ASN A 107 16.80 1.03 -6.74
N PHE A 108 17.97 0.95 -6.09
CA PHE A 108 18.19 0.02 -4.99
C PHE A 108 17.27 0.33 -3.79
N TRP A 109 17.38 1.55 -3.25
CA TRP A 109 16.56 2.00 -2.10
C TRP A 109 15.06 1.94 -2.40
N HIS A 110 14.64 2.32 -3.60
CA HIS A 110 13.25 2.25 -4.03
C HIS A 110 12.70 0.82 -3.93
N ARG A 111 13.42 -0.16 -4.49
CA ARG A 111 13.03 -1.57 -4.46
C ARG A 111 12.97 -2.10 -3.04
N THR A 112 14.00 -1.81 -2.24
CA THR A 112 14.06 -2.21 -0.84
C THR A 112 12.85 -1.67 -0.07
N LEU A 113 12.57 -0.37 -0.17
CA LEU A 113 11.42 0.24 0.51
C LEU A 113 10.08 -0.33 0.03
N ALA A 114 9.92 -0.56 -1.27
CA ALA A 114 8.70 -1.15 -1.83
C ALA A 114 8.46 -2.58 -1.29
N TYR A 115 9.50 -3.41 -1.26
CA TYR A 115 9.40 -4.77 -0.72
C TYR A 115 9.22 -4.78 0.79
N CYS A 116 9.93 -3.94 1.55
CA CYS A 116 9.73 -3.81 2.98
C CYS A 116 8.32 -3.32 3.31
N SER A 117 7.78 -2.36 2.57
CA SER A 117 6.39 -1.90 2.70
C SER A 117 5.40 -3.03 2.46
N GLY A 118 5.57 -3.79 1.37
CA GLY A 118 4.69 -4.90 1.02
C GLY A 118 4.77 -6.05 2.02
N ALA A 119 5.98 -6.45 2.44
CA ALA A 119 6.18 -7.50 3.43
C ALA A 119 5.59 -7.12 4.79
N SER A 120 5.84 -5.89 5.26
CA SER A 120 5.30 -5.40 6.53
C SER A 120 3.77 -5.37 6.51
N TRP A 121 3.18 -5.01 5.36
CA TRP A 121 1.73 -5.01 5.19
C TRP A 121 1.16 -6.43 5.24
N ILE A 122 1.74 -7.39 4.52
CA ILE A 122 1.29 -8.79 4.51
C ILE A 122 1.36 -9.39 5.92
N VAL A 123 2.47 -9.20 6.62
CA VAL A 123 2.63 -9.65 8.01
C VAL A 123 1.55 -8.99 8.88
N GLY A 124 1.35 -7.68 8.75
CA GLY A 124 0.31 -6.94 9.46
C GLY A 124 -1.10 -7.48 9.20
N GLN A 125 -1.45 -7.79 7.95
CA GLN A 125 -2.75 -8.36 7.58
C GLN A 125 -3.00 -9.71 8.25
N VAL A 126 -2.02 -10.61 8.19
CA VAL A 126 -2.12 -11.94 8.80
C VAL A 126 -2.31 -11.82 10.31
N LEU A 127 -1.53 -10.95 10.97
CA LEU A 127 -1.67 -10.70 12.41
C LEU A 127 -3.05 -10.14 12.76
N LEU A 128 -3.55 -9.15 12.01
CA LEU A 128 -4.89 -8.60 12.20
C LEU A 128 -5.99 -9.65 12.02
N ALA A 129 -5.83 -10.59 11.09
CA ALA A 129 -6.80 -11.66 10.91
C ALA A 129 -6.87 -12.58 12.14
N PHE A 130 -5.74 -12.88 12.79
CA PHE A 130 -5.74 -13.66 14.03
C PHE A 130 -6.45 -12.95 15.18
N PHE A 131 -6.39 -11.62 15.25
CA PHE A 131 -7.15 -10.85 16.25
C PHE A 131 -8.67 -11.01 16.09
N THR A 132 -9.18 -11.29 14.89
CA THR A 132 -10.62 -11.50 14.67
C THR A 132 -11.15 -12.80 15.27
N LYS A 133 -10.27 -13.77 15.57
CA LYS A 133 -10.61 -15.14 16.00
C LYS A 133 -11.58 -15.89 15.06
N ASN A 134 -11.77 -15.41 13.83
CA ASN A 134 -12.67 -16.01 12.86
C ASN A 134 -11.87 -16.87 11.87
N ILE A 135 -12.04 -18.20 11.97
CA ILE A 135 -11.27 -19.18 11.16
C ILE A 135 -11.46 -18.94 9.65
N ILE A 136 -12.68 -18.65 9.20
CA ILE A 136 -12.97 -18.41 7.78
C ILE A 136 -12.19 -17.17 7.30
N PHE A 137 -12.17 -16.10 8.08
CA PHE A 137 -11.45 -14.87 7.73
C PHE A 137 -9.93 -15.06 7.78
N ILE A 138 -9.41 -15.86 8.71
CA ILE A 138 -7.99 -16.22 8.77
C ILE A 138 -7.59 -16.98 7.49
N ILE A 139 -8.36 -17.99 7.08
CA ILE A 139 -8.10 -18.75 5.84
C ILE A 139 -8.15 -17.82 4.62
N PHE A 140 -9.19 -16.98 4.53
CA PHE A 140 -9.32 -15.97 3.48
C PHE A 140 -8.10 -15.04 3.40
N THR A 141 -7.62 -14.58 4.57
CA THR A 141 -6.43 -13.73 4.66
C THR A 141 -5.18 -14.46 4.17
N ILE A 142 -4.95 -15.70 4.60
CA ILE A 142 -3.80 -16.51 4.17
C ILE A 142 -3.81 -16.70 2.65
N ILE A 143 -4.97 -17.01 2.07
CA ILE A 143 -5.11 -17.19 0.60
C ILE A 143 -4.76 -15.88 -0.14
N ILE A 144 -5.32 -14.75 0.30
CA ILE A 144 -5.01 -13.44 -0.30
C ILE A 144 -3.52 -13.12 -0.15
N SER A 145 -2.96 -13.26 1.04
CA SER A 145 -1.54 -13.01 1.30
C SER A 145 -0.62 -13.90 0.46
N ALA A 146 -0.98 -15.17 0.25
CA ALA A 146 -0.25 -16.09 -0.61
C ALA A 146 -0.34 -15.67 -2.09
N ALA A 147 -1.52 -15.31 -2.59
CA ALA A 147 -1.71 -14.82 -3.95
C ALA A 147 -0.89 -13.53 -4.20
N VAL A 148 -0.95 -12.60 -3.26
CA VAL A 148 -0.18 -11.34 -3.28
C VAL A 148 1.33 -11.60 -3.26
N SER A 149 1.79 -12.54 -2.44
CA SER A 149 3.20 -12.95 -2.37
C SER A 149 3.66 -13.60 -3.68
N ALA A 150 2.82 -14.46 -4.28
CA ALA A 150 3.10 -15.09 -5.56
C ALA A 150 3.21 -14.06 -6.70
N LEU A 151 2.29 -13.10 -6.77
CA LEU A 151 2.37 -11.99 -7.73
C LEU A 151 3.67 -11.18 -7.57
N THR A 152 4.08 -10.95 -6.33
CA THR A 152 5.32 -10.22 -6.01
C THR A 152 6.56 -11.01 -6.46
N LEU A 153 6.64 -12.31 -6.13
CA LEU A 153 7.72 -13.20 -6.54
C LEU A 153 7.82 -13.31 -8.06
N LEU A 154 6.69 -13.50 -8.76
CA LEU A 154 6.64 -13.54 -10.22
C LEU A 154 7.18 -12.24 -10.83
N SER A 155 6.88 -11.10 -10.21
CA SER A 155 7.37 -9.80 -10.68
C SER A 155 8.88 -9.62 -10.48
N ILE A 156 9.42 -10.15 -9.37
CA ILE A 156 10.87 -10.20 -9.10
C ILE A 156 11.57 -11.07 -10.15
N LEU A 157 11.09 -12.30 -10.34
CA LEU A 157 11.69 -13.29 -11.24
C LEU A 157 11.71 -12.81 -12.69
N LYS A 158 10.59 -12.25 -13.17
CA LYS A 158 10.50 -11.72 -14.54
C LYS A 158 11.17 -10.36 -14.71
N ARG A 159 11.72 -9.77 -13.63
CA ARG A 159 12.28 -8.40 -13.57
C ARG A 159 11.36 -7.35 -14.20
N LYS A 160 10.05 -7.62 -14.18
CA LYS A 160 9.00 -6.84 -14.81
C LYS A 160 7.84 -6.77 -13.83
N VAL A 161 7.87 -5.73 -13.00
CA VAL A 161 6.67 -5.25 -12.31
C VAL A 161 5.99 -4.29 -13.28
N ASN A 162 4.83 -4.64 -13.78
CA ASN A 162 4.04 -3.76 -14.63
C ASN A 162 2.80 -3.27 -13.88
N ILE A 163 2.13 -2.24 -14.42
CA ILE A 163 0.98 -1.65 -13.73
C ILE A 163 -0.18 -2.65 -13.62
N VAL A 164 -0.33 -3.59 -14.55
CA VAL A 164 -1.36 -4.63 -14.46
C VAL A 164 -1.18 -5.48 -13.20
N VAL A 165 0.04 -5.92 -12.92
CA VAL A 165 0.33 -6.69 -11.69
C VAL A 165 0.15 -5.82 -10.44
N GLN A 166 0.54 -4.53 -10.49
CA GLN A 166 0.30 -3.60 -9.37
C GLN A 166 -1.19 -3.36 -9.11
N LEU A 167 -2.02 -3.32 -10.17
CA LEU A 167 -3.47 -3.20 -10.06
C LEU A 167 -4.08 -4.46 -9.46
N ALA A 168 -3.71 -5.65 -9.96
CA ALA A 168 -4.19 -6.92 -9.41
C ALA A 168 -3.82 -7.05 -7.92
N TYR A 169 -2.57 -6.72 -7.57
CA TYR A 169 -2.10 -6.62 -6.19
C TYR A 169 -2.98 -5.68 -5.36
N SER A 170 -3.23 -4.46 -5.86
CA SER A 170 -4.00 -3.46 -5.13
C SER A 170 -5.47 -3.86 -4.95
N ILE A 171 -6.09 -4.50 -5.95
CA ILE A 171 -7.47 -5.00 -5.87
C ILE A 171 -7.61 -6.09 -4.81
N LEU A 172 -6.68 -7.06 -4.78
CA LEU A 172 -6.72 -8.13 -3.77
C LEU A 172 -6.59 -7.58 -2.35
N LEU A 173 -5.65 -6.64 -2.14
CA LEU A 173 -5.51 -5.99 -0.83
C LEU A 173 -6.72 -5.15 -0.47
N TYR A 174 -7.31 -4.45 -1.45
CA TYR A 174 -8.51 -3.63 -1.24
C TYR A 174 -9.72 -4.49 -0.85
N LEU A 175 -9.92 -5.63 -1.53
CA LEU A 175 -10.98 -6.58 -1.17
C LEU A 175 -10.82 -7.08 0.27
N TRP A 176 -9.60 -7.45 0.66
CA TRP A 176 -9.33 -7.85 2.05
C TRP A 176 -9.69 -6.74 3.04
N LEU A 177 -9.27 -5.50 2.73
CA LEU A 177 -9.49 -4.34 3.58
C LEU A 177 -10.98 -4.04 3.76
N LEU A 178 -11.78 -4.12 2.69
CA LEU A 178 -13.23 -3.95 2.76
C LEU A 178 -13.85 -4.96 3.72
N VAL A 179 -13.53 -6.25 3.57
CA VAL A 179 -14.04 -7.30 4.44
C VAL A 179 -13.62 -7.06 5.89
N PHE A 180 -12.35 -6.75 6.12
CA PHE A 180 -11.83 -6.48 7.46
C PHE A 180 -12.56 -5.32 8.14
N VAL A 181 -12.64 -4.17 7.47
CA VAL A 181 -13.18 -2.94 8.05
C VAL A 181 -14.68 -3.00 8.26
N PHE A 182 -15.44 -3.56 7.32
CA PHE A 182 -16.91 -3.58 7.43
C PHE A 182 -17.44 -4.71 8.31
N LYS A 183 -16.69 -5.79 8.50
CA LYS A 183 -17.16 -6.96 9.26
C LYS A 183 -16.49 -7.12 10.63
N PHE A 184 -15.26 -6.66 10.81
CA PHE A 184 -14.46 -6.96 12.01
C PHE A 184 -13.97 -5.74 12.79
N LEU A 185 -14.13 -4.53 12.24
CA LEU A 185 -13.92 -3.25 12.93
C LEU A 185 -15.24 -2.52 13.09
#